data_AF-A0A2K3MR47-F1
#
_entry.id   AF-A0A2K3MR47-F1
#
_cell.length_a   1.000
_cell.length_b   1.000
_cell.length_c   1.000
_cell.angle_alpha   90.00
_cell.angle_beta   90.00
_cell.angle_gamma   90.00
#
_symmetry.space_group_name_H-M   'P 1'
#
loop_
_entity.id
_entity.type
_entity.pdbx_description
1 polymer ?
#
loop_
_entity_poly.entity_id
_entity_poly.type
_entity_poly.pdbx_seq_one_letter_code
_entity_poly.pdbx_strand_id
1 'polypeptide(L)'
;VAWEHEQFSRLRVTAATLSELSTAPELLESTGGLIDGRQFVNEASIVRSVKLIAESLAKHIYGHQGKNVQIFADNSNLAVNPSYVRSCQGMCPVGWIWQWVDQLRKCLKQHQNELEDHTDEVHLQREVLDGMFTFYDSTTAKLNIYQVASVTFDLLLLLVLGSYLIVLFSFLVITTRGLDDLISLFRRPPSRKVKTA
;
A
#
# COMPACT_ATOMS: atom_id res chain seq x y z
N VAL A 1 -18.56 -18.49 5.33
CA VAL A 1 -18.97 -18.78 3.93
C VAL A 1 -17.98 -18.08 3.04
N ALA A 2 -17.05 -18.85 2.47
CA ALA A 2 -15.97 -18.30 1.64
C ALA A 2 -16.31 -18.33 0.16
N TRP A 3 -17.21 -19.23 -0.27
CA TRP A 3 -17.66 -19.34 -1.64
C TRP A 3 -19.11 -18.90 -1.81
N GLU A 4 -19.39 -18.19 -2.90
CA GLU A 4 -20.73 -17.64 -3.17
C GLU A 4 -21.79 -18.73 -3.38
N HIS A 5 -21.41 -19.90 -3.95
CA HIS A 5 -22.36 -20.98 -4.17
C HIS A 5 -23.00 -21.50 -2.88
N GLU A 6 -22.34 -21.35 -1.72
CA GLU A 6 -22.91 -21.70 -0.43
C GLU A 6 -24.08 -20.77 -0.06
N GLN A 7 -24.01 -19.48 -0.43
CA GLN A 7 -25.13 -18.54 -0.22
C GLN A 7 -26.29 -18.87 -1.15
N PHE A 8 -26.01 -19.15 -2.43
CA PHE A 8 -27.04 -19.57 -3.39
C PHE A 8 -27.69 -20.90 -3.03
N SER A 9 -26.92 -21.85 -2.47
CA SER A 9 -27.44 -23.12 -1.99
C SER A 9 -28.46 -22.95 -0.85
N ARG A 10 -28.25 -21.97 0.05
CA ARG A 10 -29.25 -21.63 1.10
C ARG A 10 -30.58 -21.16 0.51
N LEU A 11 -30.52 -20.49 -0.64
CA LEU A 11 -31.69 -20.05 -1.41
C LEU A 11 -32.26 -21.17 -2.31
N ARG A 12 -31.74 -22.40 -2.20
CA ARG A 12 -32.11 -23.55 -3.05
C ARG A 12 -31.88 -23.31 -4.54
N VAL A 13 -30.91 -22.46 -4.87
CA VAL A 13 -30.45 -22.23 -6.24
C VAL A 13 -29.30 -23.19 -6.52
N THR A 14 -29.39 -23.91 -7.64
CA THR A 14 -28.29 -24.75 -8.13
C THR A 14 -27.14 -23.85 -8.54
N ALA A 15 -26.03 -23.92 -7.81
CA ALA A 15 -24.85 -23.09 -8.05
C ALA A 15 -23.62 -23.98 -8.19
N ALA A 16 -22.62 -23.47 -8.90
CA ALA A 16 -21.32 -24.08 -9.08
C ALA A 16 -20.23 -23.03 -8.86
N THR A 17 -19.03 -23.46 -8.49
CA THR A 17 -17.86 -22.58 -8.35
C THR A 17 -16.72 -23.10 -9.19
N LEU A 18 -16.11 -22.19 -9.95
CA LEU A 18 -14.87 -22.42 -10.66
C LEU A 18 -13.76 -21.71 -9.87
N SER A 19 -12.85 -22.47 -9.29
CA SER A 19 -11.74 -21.95 -8.50
C SER A 19 -10.44 -22.67 -8.84
N GLU A 20 -9.32 -21.98 -8.67
CA GLU A 20 -7.99 -22.57 -8.66
C GLU A 20 -7.73 -23.34 -7.35
N LEU A 21 -8.37 -22.93 -6.25
CA LEU A 21 -8.21 -23.55 -4.94
C LEU A 21 -8.99 -24.86 -4.86
N SER A 22 -8.36 -25.89 -4.31
CA SER A 22 -9.00 -27.20 -4.08
C SER A 22 -9.97 -27.18 -2.90
N THR A 23 -9.75 -26.29 -1.93
CA THR A 23 -10.54 -26.15 -0.71
C THR A 23 -10.96 -24.70 -0.50
N ALA A 24 -12.10 -24.50 0.15
CA ALA A 24 -12.58 -23.17 0.50
C ALA A 24 -11.59 -22.49 1.47
N PRO A 25 -11.12 -21.26 1.17
CA PRO A 25 -10.23 -20.54 2.06
C PRO A 25 -10.97 -20.06 3.32
N GLU A 26 -10.24 -19.82 4.41
CA GLU A 26 -10.80 -19.19 5.60
C GLU A 26 -11.11 -17.70 5.38
N LEU A 27 -11.90 -17.11 6.30
CA LEU A 27 -12.30 -15.70 6.20
C LEU A 27 -11.06 -14.80 6.19
N LEU A 28 -10.90 -14.04 5.10
CA LEU A 28 -9.78 -13.16 4.81
C LEU A 28 -8.44 -13.82 4.42
N GLU A 29 -8.34 -15.16 4.39
CA GLU A 29 -7.09 -15.87 4.09
C GLU A 29 -6.53 -15.55 2.69
N SER A 30 -7.43 -15.42 1.70
CA SER A 30 -7.08 -15.14 0.30
C SER A 30 -7.50 -13.75 -0.17
N THR A 31 -7.65 -12.79 0.75
CA THR A 31 -8.02 -11.42 0.35
C THR A 31 -6.76 -10.71 -0.15
N GLY A 32 -6.78 -10.27 -1.42
CA GLY A 32 -5.63 -9.66 -2.10
C GLY A 32 -4.92 -8.58 -1.28
N GLY A 33 -3.60 -8.48 -1.46
CA GLY A 33 -2.72 -7.62 -0.65
C GLY A 33 -2.46 -6.25 -1.25
N LEU A 34 -1.90 -5.32 -0.47
CA LEU A 34 -1.43 -4.01 -0.96
C LEU A 34 -0.39 -4.13 -2.07
N ILE A 35 0.34 -5.24 -2.08
CA ILE A 35 1.40 -5.56 -3.04
C ILE A 35 0.86 -6.21 -4.31
N ASP A 36 -0.43 -6.58 -4.37
CA ASP A 36 -0.99 -7.15 -5.57
C ASP A 36 -0.88 -6.15 -6.72
N GLY A 37 -0.29 -6.63 -7.80
CA GLY A 37 0.06 -5.83 -8.94
C GLY A 37 0.11 -6.69 -10.18
N ARG A 38 -0.01 -6.03 -11.34
CA ARG A 38 -0.01 -6.68 -12.64
C ARG A 38 1.22 -7.58 -12.87
N GLN A 39 2.36 -7.27 -12.25
CA GLN A 39 3.56 -8.09 -12.35
C GLN A 39 3.39 -9.55 -11.88
N PHE A 40 2.42 -9.83 -11.01
CA PHE A 40 2.17 -11.17 -10.50
C PHE A 40 1.21 -11.98 -11.38
N VAL A 41 0.62 -11.35 -12.40
CA VAL A 41 -0.39 -11.96 -13.27
C VAL A 41 0.26 -12.48 -14.55
N ASN A 42 0.11 -13.78 -14.82
CA ASN A 42 0.56 -14.38 -16.07
C ASN A 42 -0.51 -14.21 -17.18
N GLU A 43 -0.21 -13.40 -18.21
CA GLU A 43 -1.15 -13.18 -19.32
C GLU A 43 -1.52 -14.48 -20.06
N ALA A 44 -0.55 -15.40 -20.21
CA ALA A 44 -0.78 -16.65 -20.93
C ALA A 44 -1.71 -17.60 -20.18
N SER A 45 -1.69 -17.61 -18.85
CA SER A 45 -2.62 -18.43 -18.06
C SER A 45 -4.04 -17.89 -18.18
N ILE A 46 -4.24 -16.57 -18.16
CA ILE A 46 -5.57 -15.95 -18.34
C ILE A 46 -6.15 -16.31 -19.69
N VAL A 47 -5.39 -16.15 -20.78
CA VAL A 47 -5.88 -16.48 -22.14
C VAL A 47 -6.28 -17.96 -22.22
N ARG A 48 -5.50 -18.86 -21.63
CA ARG A 48 -5.81 -20.29 -21.58
C ARG A 48 -7.09 -20.57 -20.76
N SER A 49 -7.24 -19.92 -19.61
CA SER A 49 -8.42 -20.09 -18.75
C SER A 49 -9.68 -19.55 -19.43
N VAL A 50 -9.62 -18.38 -20.05
CA VAL A 50 -10.74 -17.81 -20.83
C VAL A 50 -11.14 -18.75 -21.97
N LYS A 51 -10.16 -19.28 -22.70
CA LYS A 51 -10.41 -20.27 -23.77
C LYS A 51 -11.12 -21.51 -23.23
N LEU A 52 -10.62 -22.08 -22.13
CA LEU A 52 -11.23 -23.26 -21.49
C LEU A 52 -12.68 -22.99 -21.07
N ILE A 53 -12.93 -21.86 -20.41
CA ILE A 53 -14.27 -21.47 -19.96
C ILE A 53 -15.20 -21.30 -21.17
N ALA A 54 -14.78 -20.55 -22.19
CA ALA A 54 -15.59 -20.31 -23.38
C ALA A 54 -15.92 -21.62 -24.12
N GLU A 55 -14.95 -22.52 -24.30
CA GLU A 55 -15.18 -23.83 -24.93
C GLU A 55 -16.12 -24.71 -24.09
N SER A 56 -15.95 -24.72 -22.76
CA SER A 56 -16.81 -25.49 -21.85
C SER A 56 -18.26 -25.00 -21.87
N LEU A 57 -18.46 -23.69 -21.91
CA LEU A 57 -19.78 -23.06 -21.96
C LEU A 57 -20.45 -23.28 -23.32
N ALA A 58 -19.72 -23.12 -24.42
CA ALA A 58 -20.22 -23.44 -25.76
C ALA A 58 -20.63 -24.92 -25.86
N LYS A 59 -19.80 -25.83 -25.32
CA LYS A 59 -20.13 -27.26 -25.29
C LYS A 59 -21.42 -27.54 -24.51
N HIS A 60 -21.60 -26.85 -23.39
CA HIS A 60 -22.79 -26.99 -22.56
C HIS A 60 -24.06 -26.48 -23.26
N ILE A 61 -24.02 -25.28 -23.83
CA ILE A 61 -25.17 -24.64 -24.51
C ILE A 61 -25.60 -25.44 -25.74
N TYR A 62 -24.65 -25.85 -26.58
CA TYR A 62 -24.95 -26.57 -27.82
C TYR A 62 -25.10 -28.09 -27.64
N GLY A 63 -25.04 -28.59 -26.41
CA GLY A 63 -25.26 -30.02 -26.10
C GLY A 63 -24.29 -30.96 -26.80
N HIS A 64 -23.09 -30.51 -27.12
CA HIS A 64 -22.16 -31.27 -27.95
C HIS A 64 -21.48 -32.38 -27.15
N GLN A 65 -21.85 -33.64 -27.43
CA GLN A 65 -21.33 -34.83 -26.74
C GLN A 65 -20.04 -35.40 -27.37
N GLY A 66 -19.53 -34.78 -28.44
CA GLY A 66 -18.31 -35.21 -29.15
C GLY A 66 -17.00 -34.93 -28.41
N LYS A 67 -15.93 -35.64 -28.80
CA LYS A 67 -14.56 -35.41 -28.30
C LYS A 67 -14.01 -34.08 -28.84
N ASN A 68 -13.50 -33.26 -27.91
CA ASN A 68 -12.54 -32.17 -28.10
C ASN A 68 -12.80 -31.24 -29.31
N VAL A 69 -13.92 -30.50 -29.27
CA VAL A 69 -14.20 -29.48 -30.29
C VAL A 69 -13.39 -28.22 -29.97
N GLN A 70 -12.42 -27.92 -30.83
CA GLN A 70 -11.67 -26.67 -30.78
C GLN A 70 -12.46 -25.57 -31.50
N ILE A 71 -13.51 -25.07 -30.86
CA ILE A 71 -14.37 -24.00 -31.40
C ILE A 71 -13.56 -22.70 -31.52
N PHE A 72 -12.70 -22.44 -30.55
CA PHE A 72 -11.87 -21.24 -30.45
C PHE A 72 -10.38 -21.58 -30.69
N ALA A 73 -10.09 -22.31 -31.77
CA ALA A 73 -8.72 -22.65 -32.15
C ALA A 73 -7.88 -21.39 -32.44
N ASP A 74 -6.58 -21.40 -32.10
CA ASP A 74 -5.73 -20.19 -32.13
C ASP A 74 -5.53 -19.64 -33.56
N ASN A 75 -5.74 -20.48 -34.58
CA ASN A 75 -5.63 -20.13 -35.99
C ASN A 75 -6.99 -19.75 -36.61
N SER A 76 -8.05 -19.62 -35.80
CA SER A 76 -9.40 -19.30 -36.26
C SER A 76 -9.74 -17.84 -36.00
N ASN A 77 -10.70 -17.30 -36.76
CA ASN A 77 -11.18 -15.92 -36.56
C ASN A 77 -11.93 -15.71 -35.23
N LEU A 78 -12.35 -16.79 -34.55
CA LEU A 78 -12.98 -16.72 -33.24
C LEU A 78 -11.99 -16.96 -32.08
N ALA A 79 -10.69 -17.01 -32.36
CA ALA A 79 -9.68 -17.16 -31.31
C ALA A 79 -9.77 -16.03 -30.27
N VAL A 80 -9.48 -16.36 -29.01
CA VAL A 80 -9.40 -15.37 -27.94
C VAL A 80 -8.29 -14.38 -28.26
N ASN A 81 -8.65 -13.10 -28.40
CA ASN A 81 -7.68 -12.06 -28.74
C ASN A 81 -6.81 -11.69 -27.52
N PRO A 82 -5.50 -11.99 -27.53
CA PRO A 82 -4.63 -11.68 -26.39
C PRO A 82 -4.43 -10.18 -26.16
N SER A 83 -4.47 -9.38 -27.23
CA SER A 83 -4.34 -7.92 -27.13
C SER A 83 -5.54 -7.29 -26.42
N TYR A 84 -6.73 -7.84 -26.65
CA TYR A 84 -7.95 -7.42 -25.97
C TYR A 84 -7.90 -7.74 -24.47
N VAL A 85 -7.47 -8.95 -24.12
CA VAL A 85 -7.26 -9.35 -22.71
C VAL A 85 -6.27 -8.41 -22.01
N ARG A 86 -5.20 -8.03 -22.71
CA ARG A 86 -4.21 -7.07 -22.18
C ARG A 86 -4.79 -5.67 -21.99
N SER A 87 -5.67 -5.23 -22.89
CA SER A 87 -6.39 -3.96 -22.77
C SER A 87 -7.31 -3.98 -21.54
N CYS A 88 -8.08 -5.07 -21.37
CA CYS A 88 -8.97 -5.28 -20.23
C CYS A 88 -8.25 -5.18 -18.88
N GLN A 89 -7.07 -5.77 -18.77
CA GLN A 89 -6.24 -5.66 -17.56
C GLN A 89 -5.79 -4.23 -17.24
N GLY A 90 -5.68 -3.36 -18.24
CA GLY A 90 -5.27 -1.97 -18.08
C GLY A 90 -6.42 -1.02 -17.72
N MET A 91 -7.68 -1.49 -17.77
CA MET A 91 -8.86 -0.65 -17.55
C MET A 91 -9.01 -0.24 -16.08
N CYS A 92 -8.56 -1.07 -15.15
CA CYS A 92 -8.58 -0.75 -13.73
C CYS A 92 -7.17 -0.35 -13.26
N PRO A 93 -6.99 0.90 -12.77
CA PRO A 93 -5.71 1.36 -12.27
C PRO A 93 -5.20 0.42 -11.18
N VAL A 94 -3.96 -0.03 -11.37
CA VAL A 94 -3.32 -1.08 -10.57
C VAL A 94 -3.11 -0.57 -9.14
N GLY A 95 -4.10 -0.81 -8.32
CA GLY A 95 -4.09 -0.60 -6.89
C GLY A 95 -5.27 -1.39 -6.38
N TRP A 96 -5.08 -2.69 -6.19
CA TRP A 96 -6.07 -3.64 -5.67
C TRP A 96 -6.33 -3.44 -4.17
N ILE A 97 -6.36 -2.18 -3.79
CA ILE A 97 -6.64 -1.72 -2.47
C ILE A 97 -8.07 -1.23 -2.51
N TRP A 98 -8.95 -2.09 -2.00
CA TRP A 98 -10.34 -1.80 -1.63
C TRP A 98 -10.52 -0.61 -0.66
N GLN A 99 -9.46 0.16 -0.38
CA GLN A 99 -9.48 1.34 0.48
C GLN A 99 -10.20 2.52 -0.17
N TRP A 100 -10.38 2.53 -1.50
CA TRP A 100 -10.99 3.66 -2.21
C TRP A 100 -12.21 3.20 -3.02
N VAL A 101 -13.37 3.21 -2.37
CA VAL A 101 -14.68 2.86 -2.96
C VAL A 101 -14.95 3.64 -4.26
N ASP A 102 -14.49 4.89 -4.36
CA ASP A 102 -14.62 5.70 -5.57
C ASP A 102 -13.87 5.14 -6.77
N GLN A 103 -12.68 4.61 -6.54
CA GLN A 103 -11.85 4.06 -7.61
C GLN A 103 -12.42 2.72 -8.10
N LEU A 104 -12.89 1.89 -7.16
CA LEU A 104 -13.61 0.65 -7.48
C LEU A 104 -14.87 0.96 -8.31
N ARG A 105 -15.65 1.96 -7.91
CA ARG A 105 -16.85 2.39 -8.67
C ARG A 105 -16.52 2.81 -10.10
N LYS A 106 -15.39 3.49 -10.33
CA LYS A 106 -14.94 3.85 -11.68
C LYS A 106 -14.55 2.62 -12.49
N CYS A 107 -13.76 1.72 -11.91
CA CYS A 107 -13.37 0.45 -12.53
C CYS A 107 -14.58 -0.41 -12.93
N LEU A 108 -15.54 -0.59 -12.02
CA LEU A 108 -16.78 -1.33 -12.30
C LEU A 108 -17.60 -0.69 -13.42
N LYS A 109 -17.75 0.63 -13.43
CA LYS A 109 -18.43 1.35 -14.52
C LYS A 109 -17.71 1.20 -15.86
N GLN A 110 -16.39 1.25 -15.86
CA GLN A 110 -15.62 1.07 -17.09
C GLN A 110 -15.78 -0.34 -17.66
N HIS A 111 -15.75 -1.36 -16.80
CA HIS A 111 -16.06 -2.72 -17.22
C HIS A 111 -17.50 -2.86 -17.73
N GLN A 112 -18.47 -2.28 -17.03
CA GLN A 112 -19.87 -2.30 -17.46
C GLN A 112 -20.03 -1.71 -18.86
N ASN A 113 -19.45 -0.53 -19.12
CA ASN A 113 -19.53 0.12 -20.43
C ASN A 113 -18.88 -0.71 -21.54
N GLU A 114 -17.76 -1.39 -21.24
CA GLU A 114 -17.12 -2.28 -22.21
C GLU A 114 -17.99 -3.51 -22.49
N LEU A 115 -18.57 -4.11 -21.45
CA LEU A 115 -19.48 -5.24 -21.60
C LEU A 115 -20.75 -4.86 -22.39
N GLU A 116 -21.26 -3.64 -22.22
CA GLU A 116 -22.41 -3.12 -22.98
C GLU A 116 -22.10 -2.96 -24.48
N ASP A 117 -20.84 -2.75 -24.88
CA ASP A 117 -20.46 -2.71 -26.30
C ASP A 117 -20.44 -4.11 -26.93
N HIS A 118 -20.13 -5.14 -26.14
CA HIS A 118 -19.99 -6.53 -26.61
C HIS A 118 -21.20 -7.43 -26.28
N THR A 119 -22.21 -6.96 -25.55
CA THR A 119 -23.35 -7.78 -25.09
C THR A 119 -24.64 -6.94 -25.02
N ASP A 120 -25.76 -7.51 -25.49
CA ASP A 120 -27.05 -6.81 -25.59
C ASP A 120 -27.67 -6.43 -24.23
N GLU A 121 -27.43 -7.21 -23.18
CA GLU A 121 -28.01 -7.00 -21.85
C GLU A 121 -26.94 -7.12 -20.75
N VAL A 122 -26.68 -6.00 -20.05
CA VAL A 122 -25.78 -5.94 -18.89
C VAL A 122 -26.54 -5.32 -17.72
N HIS A 123 -26.79 -6.12 -16.67
CA HIS A 123 -27.44 -5.64 -15.45
C HIS A 123 -26.45 -5.58 -14.29
N LEU A 124 -26.23 -4.39 -13.74
CA LEU A 124 -25.42 -4.23 -12.53
C LEU A 124 -26.29 -4.47 -11.29
N GLN A 125 -26.19 -5.67 -10.72
CA GLN A 125 -26.84 -5.98 -9.45
C GLN A 125 -26.05 -5.37 -8.28
N ARG A 126 -26.70 -4.53 -7.48
CA ARG A 126 -26.13 -3.95 -6.27
C ARG A 126 -26.70 -4.64 -5.04
N GLU A 127 -25.88 -5.46 -4.40
CA GLU A 127 -26.23 -6.05 -3.11
C GLU A 127 -25.77 -5.14 -1.98
N VAL A 128 -26.70 -4.83 -1.07
CA VAL A 128 -26.39 -4.07 0.15
C VAL A 128 -25.96 -5.07 1.21
N LEU A 129 -24.65 -5.15 1.45
CA LEU A 129 -24.07 -5.92 2.55
C LEU A 129 -24.27 -5.14 3.87
N ASP A 130 -25.48 -5.18 4.42
CA ASP A 130 -25.80 -4.46 5.66
C ASP A 130 -25.15 -5.12 6.89
N GLY A 131 -24.55 -4.32 7.77
CA GLY A 131 -24.13 -4.70 9.12
C GLY A 131 -22.87 -5.59 9.29
N MET A 132 -22.32 -6.21 8.24
CA MET A 132 -21.15 -7.12 8.37
C MET A 132 -19.79 -6.45 8.13
N PHE A 133 -19.74 -5.44 7.26
CA PHE A 133 -18.49 -4.75 6.90
C PHE A 133 -18.71 -3.25 6.83
N THR A 134 -17.85 -2.50 7.51
CA THR A 134 -17.80 -1.03 7.37
C THR A 134 -16.57 -0.69 6.54
N PHE A 135 -16.79 -0.11 5.35
CA PHE A 135 -15.68 0.37 4.53
C PHE A 135 -15.00 1.56 5.22
N TYR A 136 -13.67 1.58 5.20
CA TYR A 136 -12.91 2.74 5.66
C TYR A 136 -13.15 3.91 4.71
N ASP A 137 -13.56 5.05 5.26
CA ASP A 137 -13.57 6.31 4.54
C ASP A 137 -12.17 6.94 4.59
N SER A 138 -11.89 7.87 3.68
CA SER A 138 -10.61 8.57 3.57
C SER A 138 -10.28 9.37 4.84
N THR A 139 -9.56 8.75 5.78
CA THR A 139 -9.08 9.45 6.97
C THR A 139 -7.87 10.30 6.59
N THR A 140 -8.03 11.62 6.63
CA THR A 140 -6.90 12.55 6.44
C THR A 140 -5.99 12.49 7.68
N ALA A 141 -4.88 11.76 7.58
CA ALA A 141 -3.87 11.70 8.64
C ALA A 141 -2.80 12.77 8.40
N LYS A 142 -2.58 13.66 9.37
CA LYS A 142 -1.45 14.61 9.36
C LYS A 142 -0.25 13.97 10.04
N LEU A 143 0.77 13.59 9.26
CA LEU A 143 2.04 13.12 9.79
C LEU A 143 2.91 14.32 10.16
N ASN A 144 2.96 14.66 11.45
CA ASN A 144 3.88 15.68 11.95
C ASN A 144 5.23 15.03 12.27
N ILE A 145 6.22 15.24 11.39
CA ILE A 145 7.58 14.79 11.62
C ILE A 145 8.32 15.88 12.40
N TYR A 146 8.62 15.60 13.67
CA TYR A 146 9.47 16.46 14.49
C TYR A 146 10.88 15.88 14.54
N GLN A 147 11.89 16.68 14.23
CA GLN A 147 13.28 16.31 14.43
C GLN A 147 13.58 16.37 15.93
N VAL A 148 13.90 15.23 16.54
CA VAL A 148 14.15 15.14 17.98
C VAL A 148 15.52 15.71 18.33
N ALA A 149 15.53 16.54 19.39
CA ALA A 149 16.64 17.12 20.15
C ALA A 149 18.00 17.09 19.43
N SER A 150 18.30 18.18 18.72
CA SER A 150 19.62 18.41 18.20
C SER A 150 20.63 18.53 19.36
N VAL A 151 21.76 17.83 19.25
CA VAL A 151 22.94 17.99 20.14
C VAL A 151 23.35 19.47 20.30
N THR A 152 22.98 20.32 19.33
CA THR A 152 23.15 21.77 19.40
C THR A 152 22.39 22.42 20.55
N PHE A 153 21.23 21.92 20.96
CA PHE A 153 20.47 22.51 22.09
C PHE A 153 21.23 22.33 23.41
N ASP A 154 21.76 21.12 23.65
CA ASP A 154 22.54 20.83 24.86
C ASP A 154 23.86 21.61 24.88
N LEU A 155 24.55 21.70 23.73
CA LEU A 155 25.77 22.53 23.61
C LEU A 155 25.49 24.03 23.80
N LEU A 156 24.37 24.54 23.28
CA LEU A 156 23.95 25.93 23.52
C LEU A 156 23.59 26.17 24.98
N LEU A 157 22.86 25.24 25.60
CA LEU A 157 22.50 25.33 27.02
C LEU A 157 23.76 25.32 27.91
N LEU A 158 24.70 24.41 27.62
CA LEU A 158 25.99 24.35 28.30
C LEU A 158 26.80 25.63 28.12
N LEU A 159 26.81 26.21 26.91
CA LEU A 159 27.50 27.47 26.64
C LEU A 159 26.87 28.65 27.41
N VAL A 160 25.53 28.72 27.46
CA VAL A 160 24.82 29.77 28.21
C VAL A 160 25.08 29.64 29.71
N LEU A 161 24.97 28.44 30.28
CA LEU A 161 25.26 28.19 31.69
C LEU A 161 26.73 28.45 32.04
N GLY A 162 27.65 28.01 31.19
CA GLY A 162 29.08 28.22 31.37
C GLY A 162 29.46 29.70 31.34
N SER A 163 28.95 30.46 30.37
CA SER A 163 29.22 31.91 30.27
C SER A 163 28.65 32.68 31.47
N TYR A 164 27.46 32.33 31.94
CA TYR A 164 26.85 32.94 33.13
C TYR A 164 27.72 32.76 34.39
N LEU A 165 28.19 31.53 34.64
CA LEU A 165 29.03 31.24 35.80
C LEU A 165 30.36 31.98 35.74
N ILE A 166 30.97 32.11 34.55
CA ILE A 166 32.22 32.85 34.35
C ILE A 166 32.03 34.34 34.68
N VAL A 167 30.98 34.97 34.16
CA VAL A 167 30.69 36.40 34.43
C VAL A 167 30.41 36.62 35.92
N LEU A 168 29.61 35.76 36.54
CA LEU A 168 29.29 35.85 37.96
C LEU A 168 30.55 35.69 38.82
N PHE A 169 31.41 34.74 38.49
CA PHE A 169 32.69 34.53 39.17
C PHE A 169 33.60 35.76 39.02
N SER A 170 33.76 36.30 37.81
CA SER A 170 34.54 37.51 37.58
C SER A 170 33.99 38.70 38.35
N PHE A 171 32.67 38.91 38.35
CA PHE A 171 32.02 40.00 39.09
C PHE A 171 32.25 39.89 40.60
N LEU A 172 32.10 38.68 41.16
CA LEU A 172 32.30 38.44 42.58
C LEU A 172 33.76 38.64 43.00
N VAL A 173 34.72 38.16 42.20
CA VAL A 173 36.15 38.36 42.45
C VAL A 173 36.55 39.83 42.36
N ILE A 174 36.06 40.56 41.35
CA ILE A 174 36.31 42.02 41.23
C ILE A 174 35.77 42.76 42.46
N THR A 175 34.55 42.42 42.91
CA THR A 175 33.91 43.08 44.06
C THR A 175 34.60 42.77 45.39
N THR A 176 35.16 41.57 45.55
CA THR A 176 35.73 41.12 46.84
C THR A 176 37.24 41.31 46.98
N ARG A 177 38.01 41.30 45.88
CA ARG A 177 39.49 41.34 45.91
C ARG A 177 40.13 42.38 45.00
N GLY A 178 39.35 43.09 44.18
CA GLY A 178 39.87 44.09 43.24
C GLY A 178 40.42 43.48 41.93
N LEU A 179 40.53 44.31 40.90
CA LEU A 179 40.75 43.88 39.51
C LEU A 179 42.15 43.27 39.25
N ASP A 180 43.15 43.68 40.02
CA ASP A 180 44.55 43.28 39.84
C ASP A 180 44.81 41.79 40.14
N ASP A 181 44.02 41.18 41.02
CA ASP A 181 44.19 39.79 41.45
C ASP A 181 43.55 38.78 40.48
N LEU A 182 42.55 39.20 39.70
CA LEU A 182 41.99 38.39 38.61
C LEU A 182 42.98 38.31 37.43
N ILE A 183 43.72 39.40 37.18
CA ILE A 183 44.77 39.46 36.14
C ILE A 183 46.02 38.69 36.60
N SER A 184 46.36 38.71 37.89
CA SER A 184 47.49 37.95 38.46
C SER A 184 47.30 36.43 38.33
N LEU A 185 46.06 35.94 38.39
CA LEU A 185 45.71 34.51 38.30
C LEU A 185 45.86 33.93 36.89
N PHE A 186 45.69 34.74 35.84
CA PHE A 186 45.92 34.35 34.44
C PHE A 186 47.35 34.66 33.96
N ARG A 187 48.14 35.44 34.70
CA ARG A 187 49.52 35.79 34.35
C ARG A 187 50.48 34.80 35.00
N ARG A 188 51.14 33.95 34.20
CA ARG A 188 52.17 33.00 34.70
C ARG A 188 53.21 33.74 35.56
N PRO A 189 53.63 33.17 36.70
CA PRO A 189 54.62 33.82 37.56
C PRO A 189 55.95 33.99 36.82
N PRO A 190 56.66 35.12 36.99
CA PRO A 190 57.91 35.37 36.27
C PRO A 190 58.98 34.35 36.69
N SER A 191 59.63 33.76 35.69
CA SER A 191 60.77 32.86 35.82
C SER A 191 61.87 33.50 36.69
N ARG A 192 62.09 32.91 37.86
CA ARG A 192 63.12 33.35 38.82
C ARG A 192 64.50 33.01 38.24
N LYS A 193 65.24 34.01 37.76
CA LYS A 193 66.65 33.85 37.40
C LYS A 193 67.45 33.40 38.63
N VAL A 194 68.10 32.24 38.51
CA VAL A 194 69.08 31.72 39.47
C VAL A 194 70.33 32.59 39.39
N LYS A 195 70.74 33.20 40.51
CA LYS A 195 72.07 33.80 40.66
C LYS A 195 73.06 32.65 40.87
N THR A 196 73.95 32.44 39.89
CA THR A 196 75.18 31.67 40.05
C THR A 196 76.09 32.36 41.07
N ALA A 197 76.57 31.58 42.04
CA ALA A 197 77.63 31.96 42.96
C ALA A 197 79.00 31.92 42.26
#